data_AF-A0A8B6BW03-F1
#
_entry.id   AF-A0A8B6BW03-F1
#
_cell.length_a   1.000
_cell.length_b   1.000
_cell.length_c   1.000
_cell.angle_alpha   90.00
_cell.angle_beta   90.00
_cell.angle_gamma   90.00
#
_symmetry.space_group_name_H-M   'P 1'
#
loop_
_entity.id
_entity.type
_entity.pdbx_description
1 polymer ?
#
loop_
_entity_poly.entity_id
_entity_poly.type
_entity_poly.pdbx_seq_one_letter_code
_entity_poly.pdbx_strand_id
1 'polypeptide(L)'
;MIKRYSKRKTAYRVHQGFSIQMDIENLDEGLKNNKSFKAHLGGNLYCILEEDSVCVNIRQFRKTPDDDVVPTKRGLTLRQREYEVFRATLDKLENLVPELDQTLSCVLTHEDREGLIQCS
;
A
#
# COMPACT_ATOMS: atom_id res chain seq x y z
N MET A 1 28.90 6.96 31.22
CA MET A 1 27.60 6.28 31.45
C MET A 1 27.07 5.82 30.10
N ILE A 2 27.34 4.56 29.72
CA ILE A 2 27.10 4.01 28.38
C ILE A 2 25.76 3.27 28.40
N LYS A 3 24.74 3.77 27.70
CA LYS A 3 23.48 3.03 27.49
C LYS A 3 23.71 1.97 26.41
N ARG A 4 23.83 0.72 26.84
CA ARG A 4 23.82 -0.47 25.99
C ARG A 4 22.40 -0.67 25.43
N TYR A 5 22.20 -0.40 24.15
CA TYR A 5 20.99 -0.82 23.44
C TYR A 5 21.16 -2.25 22.93
N SER A 6 20.19 -3.10 23.31
CA SER A 6 20.14 -4.53 23.06
C SER A 6 20.02 -4.84 21.56
N LYS A 7 20.92 -5.69 21.06
CA LYS A 7 20.90 -6.22 19.70
C LYS A 7 19.69 -7.17 19.54
N ARG A 8 18.67 -6.76 18.78
CA ARG A 8 17.79 -7.71 18.08
C ARG A 8 18.25 -7.77 16.63
N LYS A 9 18.73 -8.95 16.20
CA LYS A 9 19.07 -9.27 14.82
C LYS A 9 17.80 -9.79 14.14
N THR A 10 17.35 -9.11 13.08
CA THR A 10 16.77 -9.78 11.91
C THR A 10 16.88 -8.83 10.70
N ALA A 11 17.08 -9.42 9.52
CA ALA A 11 17.75 -8.84 8.37
C ALA A 11 17.08 -7.59 7.77
N TYR A 12 17.86 -6.52 7.64
CA TYR A 12 17.59 -5.42 6.71
C TYR A 12 18.49 -5.58 5.49
N ARG A 13 17.90 -5.90 4.33
CA ARG A 13 18.42 -5.80 2.95
C ARG A 13 17.19 -6.06 2.07
N VAL A 14 16.69 -5.12 1.26
CA VAL A 14 17.31 -4.61 0.03
C VAL A 14 17.04 -3.10 -0.17
N HIS A 15 17.98 -2.42 -0.81
CA HIS A 15 17.98 -0.98 -1.11
C HIS A 15 16.96 -0.58 -2.20
N GLN A 16 16.24 0.52 -1.93
CA GLN A 16 15.48 1.43 -2.82
C GLN A 16 14.26 0.89 -3.61
N GLY A 17 13.05 1.27 -3.15
CA GLY A 17 11.83 1.38 -3.98
C GLY A 17 10.52 0.86 -3.34
N PHE A 18 9.93 1.64 -2.42
CA PHE A 18 8.55 1.49 -1.88
C PHE A 18 8.21 0.24 -1.06
N SER A 19 8.30 0.37 0.27
CA SER A 19 7.73 -0.58 1.22
C SER A 19 6.25 -0.26 1.44
N ILE A 20 5.39 -1.27 1.51
CA ILE A 20 3.97 -1.14 1.93
C ILE A 20 3.86 -0.35 3.24
N GLN A 21 4.85 -0.48 4.12
CA GLN A 21 4.91 0.28 5.37
C GLN A 21 5.01 1.80 5.13
N MET A 22 5.78 2.22 4.13
CA MET A 22 5.87 3.64 3.72
C MET A 22 4.54 4.11 3.13
N ASP A 23 3.85 3.27 2.34
CA ASP A 23 2.54 3.61 1.79
C ASP A 23 1.48 3.77 2.88
N ILE A 24 1.54 2.91 3.90
CA ILE A 24 0.70 3.02 5.09
C ILE A 24 0.99 4.30 5.86
N GLU A 25 2.27 4.63 6.07
CA GLU A 25 2.66 5.87 6.76
C GLU A 25 2.22 7.12 6.00
N ASN A 26 2.38 7.13 4.67
CA ASN A 26 1.91 8.20 3.80
C ASN A 26 0.39 8.32 3.80
N LEU A 27 -0.33 7.21 3.85
CA LEU A 27 -1.78 7.19 3.96
C LEU A 27 -2.24 7.74 5.32
N ASP A 28 -1.57 7.38 6.41
CA ASP A 28 -1.83 7.89 7.75
C ASP A 28 -1.53 9.40 7.85
N GLU A 29 -0.46 9.88 7.19
CA GLU A 29 -0.17 11.31 7.07
C GLU A 29 -1.25 12.02 6.24
N GLY A 30 -1.64 11.43 5.10
CA GLY A 30 -2.66 11.95 4.21
C GLY A 30 -3.99 12.18 4.92
N LEU A 31 -4.43 11.20 5.73
CA LEU A 31 -5.65 11.31 6.54
C LEU A 31 -5.57 12.40 7.61
N LYS A 32 -4.39 12.65 8.19
CA LYS A 32 -4.21 13.69 9.22
C LYS A 32 -4.14 15.09 8.63
N ASN A 33 -3.55 15.21 7.44
CA ASN A 33 -3.25 16.48 6.80
C ASN A 33 -4.19 16.82 5.64
N ASN A 34 -5.24 16.03 5.41
CA ASN A 34 -6.16 16.12 4.27
C ASN A 34 -5.42 16.17 2.91
N LYS A 35 -4.34 15.41 2.78
CA LYS A 35 -3.57 15.34 1.52
C LYS A 35 -4.03 14.14 0.71
N SER A 36 -4.15 14.33 -0.60
CA SER A 36 -4.39 13.22 -1.51
C SER A 36 -3.21 12.26 -1.52
N PHE A 37 -3.52 10.98 -1.66
CA PHE A 37 -2.55 9.90 -1.70
C PHE A 37 -3.05 8.79 -2.62
N LYS A 38 -2.14 8.21 -3.42
CA LYS A 38 -2.46 7.08 -4.30
C LYS A 38 -1.28 6.13 -4.36
N ALA A 39 -1.50 4.89 -3.94
CA ALA A 39 -0.52 3.80 -4.02
C ALA A 39 -1.06 2.61 -4.81
N HIS A 40 -0.20 1.98 -5.60
CA HIS A 40 -0.50 0.76 -6.33
C HIS A 40 -0.19 -0.46 -5.45
N LEU A 41 -1.18 -1.33 -5.25
CA LEU A 41 -1.07 -2.52 -4.40
C LEU A 41 -0.78 -3.81 -5.20
N GLY A 42 -0.65 -3.71 -6.53
CA GLY A 42 -0.57 -4.87 -7.43
C GLY A 42 -1.92 -5.32 -7.97
N GLY A 43 -1.94 -6.06 -9.09
CA GLY A 43 -3.17 -6.63 -9.65
C GLY A 43 -4.23 -5.60 -10.07
N ASN A 44 -3.77 -4.41 -10.51
CA ASN A 44 -4.60 -3.24 -10.81
C ASN A 44 -5.41 -2.72 -9.59
N LEU A 45 -5.01 -3.07 -8.37
CA LEU A 45 -5.60 -2.52 -7.15
C LEU A 45 -4.83 -1.27 -6.72
N TYR A 46 -5.58 -0.24 -6.34
CA TYR A 46 -5.02 1.00 -5.82
C TYR A 46 -5.66 1.34 -4.47
N CYS A 47 -4.84 1.83 -3.56
CA CYS A 47 -5.29 2.55 -2.38
C CYS A 47 -5.29 4.05 -2.68
N ILE A 48 -6.41 4.72 -2.44
CA ILE A 48 -6.64 6.11 -2.82
C ILE A 48 -7.26 6.86 -1.65
N LEU A 49 -6.68 7.99 -1.34
CA LEU A 49 -7.24 9.03 -0.50
C LEU A 49 -7.35 10.29 -1.37
N GLU A 50 -8.55 10.83 -1.48
CA GLU A 50 -8.79 12.09 -2.19
C GLU A 50 -8.62 13.26 -1.22
N GLU A 51 -8.23 14.42 -1.74
CA GLU A 51 -8.22 15.66 -0.96
C GLU A 51 -9.62 15.93 -0.39
N ASP A 52 -9.67 16.43 0.84
CA ASP A 52 -10.91 16.66 1.61
C ASP A 52 -11.79 15.41 1.88
N SER A 53 -11.32 14.21 1.53
CA SER A 53 -12.01 12.96 1.86
C SER A 53 -11.50 12.37 3.17
N VAL A 54 -12.43 11.94 4.03
CA VAL A 54 -12.12 11.19 5.27
C VAL A 54 -12.15 9.67 5.05
N CYS A 55 -12.21 9.24 3.80
CA CYS A 55 -12.40 7.84 3.42
C CYS A 55 -11.22 7.32 2.61
N VAL A 56 -10.76 6.13 2.97
CA VAL A 56 -9.74 5.39 2.22
C VAL A 56 -10.43 4.46 1.23
N ASN A 57 -10.10 4.57 -0.04
CA ASN A 57 -10.65 3.75 -1.11
C ASN A 57 -9.63 2.71 -1.57
N ILE A 58 -9.96 1.43 -1.48
CA ILE A 58 -9.19 0.34 -2.06
C ILE A 58 -9.97 -0.19 -3.24
N ARG A 59 -9.52 0.05 -4.47
CA ARG A 59 -10.33 -0.23 -5.67
C ARG A 59 -9.53 -0.83 -6.80
N GLN A 60 -10.14 -1.78 -7.51
CA GLN A 60 -9.58 -2.33 -8.73
C GLN A 60 -9.89 -1.39 -9.88
N PHE A 61 -8.88 -1.13 -10.70
CA PHE A 61 -8.97 -0.35 -11.93
C PHE A 61 -8.90 -1.28 -13.14
N ARG A 62 -9.44 -0.79 -14.24
CA ARG A 62 -9.32 -1.45 -15.54
C ARG A 62 -8.98 -0.43 -16.61
N LYS A 63 -8.30 -0.90 -17.65
CA LYS A 63 -8.07 -0.15 -18.86
C LYS A 63 -9.34 -0.16 -19.73
N THR A 64 -9.68 0.97 -20.33
CA THR A 64 -10.74 1.05 -21.35
C THR A 64 -10.14 0.88 -22.75
N PRO A 65 -10.96 0.68 -23.80
CA PRO A 65 -10.49 0.67 -25.18
C PRO A 65 -9.79 1.97 -25.60
N ASP A 66 -10.14 3.09 -24.94
CA ASP A 66 -9.59 4.42 -25.20
C ASP A 66 -8.31 4.70 -24.38
N ASP A 67 -7.67 3.65 -23.87
CA ASP A 67 -6.48 3.68 -23.01
C ASP A 67 -6.62 4.36 -21.63
N ASP A 68 -7.82 4.82 -21.26
CA ASP A 68 -8.08 5.38 -19.93
C ASP A 68 -8.06 4.32 -18.82
N VAL A 69 -7.61 4.72 -17.63
CA VAL A 69 -7.61 3.87 -16.43
C VAL A 69 -8.76 4.29 -15.52
N VAL A 70 -9.81 3.47 -15.48
CA VAL A 70 -11.05 3.79 -14.75
C VAL A 70 -11.27 2.87 -13.56
N PRO A 71 -11.82 3.39 -12.45
CA PRO A 71 -12.18 2.55 -11.31
C PRO A 71 -13.31 1.60 -11.69
N THR A 72 -13.22 0.36 -11.24
CA THR A 72 -14.29 -0.63 -11.39
C THR A 72 -15.24 -0.60 -10.20
N LYS A 73 -16.36 -1.33 -10.28
CA LYS A 73 -17.24 -1.56 -9.12
C LYS A 73 -16.59 -2.42 -8.03
N ARG A 74 -15.51 -3.16 -8.34
CA ARG A 74 -14.79 -4.02 -7.38
C ARG A 74 -13.86 -3.18 -6.53
N GLY A 75 -14.18 -3.06 -5.25
CA GLY A 75 -13.40 -2.30 -4.29
C GLY A 75 -14.18 -2.07 -3.00
N LEU A 76 -13.50 -1.46 -2.04
CA LEU A 76 -14.00 -1.13 -0.72
C LEU A 76 -13.70 0.33 -0.42
N THR A 77 -14.65 1.01 0.21
CA THR A 77 -14.45 2.34 0.79
C THR A 77 -14.52 2.19 2.29
N LEU A 78 -13.42 2.50 2.96
CA LEU A 78 -13.28 2.47 4.41
C LEU A 78 -13.46 3.88 4.94
N ARG A 79 -14.46 4.08 5.80
CA ARG A 79 -14.53 5.30 6.62
C ARG A 79 -13.38 5.31 7.60
N GLN A 80 -13.04 6.48 8.13
CA GLN A 80 -11.93 6.64 9.09
C GLN A 80 -11.90 5.58 10.20
N ARG A 81 -13.02 5.33 10.90
CA ARG A 81 -13.07 4.28 11.95
C ARG A 81 -12.84 2.87 11.41
N GLU A 82 -13.34 2.56 10.21
CA GLU A 82 -13.16 1.24 9.59
C GLU A 82 -11.69 1.05 9.17
N TYR A 83 -11.06 2.13 8.69
CA TYR A 83 -9.63 2.14 8.37
C TYR A 83 -8.77 1.96 9.62
N GLU A 84 -9.07 2.64 10.74
CA GLU A 84 -8.33 2.47 12.00
C GLU A 84 -8.33 1.00 12.47
N VAL A 85 -9.49 0.34 12.41
CA VAL A 85 -9.63 -1.07 12.76
C VAL A 85 -8.88 -1.97 11.79
N PHE A 86 -8.97 -1.68 10.48
CA PHE A 86 -8.23 -2.39 9.45
C PHE A 86 -6.71 -2.27 9.69
N ARG A 87 -6.21 -1.07 9.91
CA ARG A 87 -4.80 -0.76 10.18
C ARG A 87 -4.25 -1.50 11.39
N ALA A 88 -5.00 -1.50 12.50
CA ALA A 88 -4.63 -2.23 13.72
C ALA A 88 -4.62 -3.76 13.55
N THR A 89 -5.31 -4.27 12.51
CA THR A 89 -5.33 -5.70 12.18
C THR A 89 -4.14 -6.08 11.29
N LEU A 90 -3.63 -5.16 10.46
CA LEU A 90 -2.45 -5.40 9.61
C LEU A 90 -1.21 -5.80 10.43
N ASP A 91 -0.98 -5.16 11.58
CA ASP A 91 0.16 -5.49 12.45
C ASP A 91 0.10 -6.93 13.00
N LYS A 92 -1.10 -7.52 13.02
CA LYS A 92 -1.32 -8.90 13.46
C LYS A 92 -1.20 -9.90 12.31
N LEU A 93 -1.41 -9.45 11.07
CA LEU A 93 -1.43 -10.29 9.87
C LEU A 93 -0.06 -10.92 9.59
N GLU A 94 1.04 -10.22 9.86
CA GLU A 94 2.40 -10.76 9.70
C GLU A 94 2.63 -12.03 10.54
N ASN A 95 2.01 -12.12 11.72
CA ASN A 95 2.11 -13.30 12.59
C ASN A 95 1.13 -14.41 12.20
N LEU A 96 0.05 -14.08 11.50
CA LEU A 96 -1.03 -15.01 11.13
C LEU A 96 -0.82 -15.66 9.77
N VAL A 97 -0.10 -14.98 8.87
CA VAL A 97 0.16 -15.46 7.50
C VAL A 97 1.65 -15.28 7.22
N PRO A 98 2.52 -16.13 7.79
CA PRO A 98 3.97 -16.02 7.64
C PRO A 98 4.43 -16.18 6.18
N GLU A 99 3.60 -16.76 5.31
CA GLU A 99 3.87 -16.86 3.87
C GLU A 99 3.98 -15.49 3.19
N LEU A 100 3.39 -14.44 3.79
CA LEU A 100 3.52 -13.06 3.28
C LEU A 100 4.96 -12.54 3.35
N ASP A 101 5.80 -13.04 4.26
CA ASP A 101 7.22 -12.64 4.37
C ASP A 101 8.03 -13.04 3.12
N GLN A 102 7.55 -14.01 2.36
CA GLN A 102 8.16 -14.47 1.11
C GLN A 102 7.56 -13.81 -0.13
N THR A 103 6.53 -12.98 0.03
CA THR A 103 5.88 -12.30 -1.10
C THR A 103 6.70 -11.09 -1.54
N LEU A 104 7.03 -11.04 -2.83
CA LEU A 104 7.75 -9.92 -3.44
C LEU A 104 6.75 -8.93 -4.04
N SER A 105 7.01 -7.63 -3.84
CA SER A 105 6.25 -6.58 -4.51
C SER A 105 6.44 -6.68 -6.02
N CYS A 106 5.33 -6.71 -6.76
CA CYS A 106 5.35 -6.73 -8.23
C CYS A 106 6.06 -5.50 -8.82
N VAL A 107 6.14 -4.39 -8.07
CA VAL A 107 6.82 -3.16 -8.49
C VAL A 107 8.29 -3.39 -8.83
N LEU A 108 8.97 -4.32 -8.14
CA LEU A 108 10.38 -4.64 -8.38
C LEU A 108 10.62 -5.54 -9.59
N THR A 109 9.57 -6.18 -10.09
CA THR A 109 9.61 -7.05 -11.28
C THR A 109 9.10 -6.36 -12.54
N HIS A 110 8.52 -5.17 -12.40
CA HIS A 110 8.12 -4.33 -13.51
C HIS A 110 9.29 -3.41 -13.89
N GLU A 111 10.31 -3.96 -14.57
CA GLU A 111 11.35 -3.16 -15.20
C GLU A 111 10.72 -2.19 -16.20
N ASP A 112 10.84 -0.88 -15.91
CA ASP A 112 10.90 0.23 -16.86
C ASP A 112 10.20 0.03 -18.22
N ARG A 113 8.87 -0.07 -18.18
CA ARG A 113 8.05 0.38 -19.31
C ARG A 113 7.10 1.43 -18.79
N GLU A 114 7.47 2.69 -19.00
CA GLU A 114 6.60 3.84 -18.84
C GLU A 114 5.16 3.48 -19.25
N GLY A 115 4.25 3.48 -18.28
CA GLY A 115 2.81 3.48 -18.53
C GLY A 115 2.13 2.17 -18.97
N LEU A 116 2.77 1.00 -18.92
CA LEU A 116 2.07 -0.26 -19.22
C LEU A 116 1.84 -1.10 -17.97
N ILE A 117 0.73 -0.78 -17.32
CA ILE A 117 0.04 -1.63 -16.34
C ILE A 117 -0.28 -2.97 -17.01
N GLN A 118 0.62 -3.94 -16.90
CA GLN A 118 0.33 -5.36 -17.07
C GLN A 118 0.87 -6.10 -15.85
N CYS A 119 0.03 -6.17 -14.81
CA CYS A 119 0.05 -7.31 -13.90
C CYS A 119 -0.66 -8.47 -14.62
N SER A 120 0.10 -9.47 -15.07
CA SER A 120 -0.40 -10.76 -15.56
C SER A 120 -0.81 -11.66 -14.39
#